data_AF-A0A7S2MAY8-F1
#
_entry.id   AF-A0A7S2MAY8-F1
#
_cell.length_a   1.000
_cell.length_b   1.000
_cell.length_c   1.000
_cell.angle_alpha   90.00
_cell.angle_beta   90.00
_cell.angle_gamma   90.00
#
_symmetry.space_group_name_H-M   'P 1'
#
loop_
_entity.id
_entity.type
_entity.pdbx_description
1 polymer ?
#
loop_
_entity_poly.entity_id
_entity_poly.type
_entity_poly.pdbx_seq_one_letter_code
_entity_poly.pdbx_strand_id
1 'polypeptide(L)'
;TNVNDGKKIKLSRIVRMHSDDMEEINEAGSGEVVAMFGIDCKSMDTFSDGDMNFAMSSMFVPEPVMSLAVKPAKTNMQNNFSKAITKFTKEDPTLRVKV
;
A
#
# COMPACT_ATOMS: atom_id res chain seq x y z
N THR A 1 13.84 4.18 -5.03
CA THR A 1 13.74 2.73 -5.28
C THR A 1 12.99 2.10 -4.15
N ASN A 2 12.02 1.22 -4.42
CA ASN A 2 11.40 0.42 -3.35
C ASN A 2 12.43 -0.63 -2.91
N VAL A 3 12.77 -0.62 -1.62
CA VAL A 3 13.80 -1.50 -1.04
C VAL A 3 13.33 -2.96 -1.03
N ASN A 4 12.02 -3.21 -0.89
CA ASN A 4 11.47 -4.56 -0.76
C ASN A 4 11.45 -5.35 -2.06
N ASP A 5 11.16 -4.69 -3.19
CA ASP A 5 11.05 -5.36 -4.50
C ASP A 5 12.11 -4.91 -5.52
N GLY A 6 12.97 -3.95 -5.15
CA GLY A 6 14.05 -3.42 -5.98
C GLY A 6 13.57 -2.54 -7.14
N LYS A 7 12.27 -2.25 -7.25
CA LYS A 7 11.76 -1.48 -8.39
C LYS A 7 12.07 0.00 -8.26
N LYS A 8 12.59 0.57 -9.35
CA LYS A 8 12.73 2.02 -9.49
C LYS A 8 11.35 2.62 -9.73
N ILE A 9 10.97 3.56 -8.88
CA ILE A 9 9.72 4.30 -8.97
C ILE A 9 10.00 5.74 -9.40
N LYS A 10 9.08 6.32 -10.16
CA LYS A 10 9.13 7.75 -10.52
C LYS A 10 8.13 8.49 -9.65
N LEU A 11 8.64 9.43 -8.85
CA LEU A 11 7.84 10.36 -8.07
C LEU A 11 7.35 11.48 -8.99
N SER A 12 6.04 11.58 -9.18
CA SER A 12 5.43 12.60 -10.04
C SER A 12 4.87 13.78 -9.25
N ARG A 13 4.17 13.51 -8.15
CA ARG A 13 3.49 14.52 -7.32
C ARG A 13 3.60 14.13 -5.85
N ILE A 14 3.98 15.10 -5.02
CA ILE A 14 4.03 15.00 -3.57
C ILE A 14 3.07 16.04 -3.01
N VAL A 15 2.32 15.64 -1.99
CA VAL A 15 1.24 16.45 -1.46
C VAL A 15 1.26 16.41 0.06
N ARG A 16 1.08 17.57 0.67
CA ARG A 16 0.79 17.71 2.10
C ARG A 16 -0.72 17.77 2.28
N MET A 17 -1.25 16.85 3.08
CA MET A 17 -2.67 16.77 3.35
C MET A 17 -2.98 17.47 4.67
N HIS A 18 -3.85 18.48 4.63
CA HIS A 18 -4.50 19.07 5.79
C HIS A 18 -5.89 18.44 6.00
N SER A 19 -6.62 18.86 7.03
CA SER A 19 -7.97 18.32 7.31
C SER A 19 -8.92 18.51 6.13
N ASP A 20 -8.87 19.70 5.52
CA ASP A 20 -9.81 20.12 4.48
C ASP A 20 -9.12 20.55 3.18
N ASP A 21 -7.79 20.70 3.20
CA ASP A 21 -7.01 21.23 2.10
C ASP A 21 -5.91 20.27 1.62
N MET A 22 -5.66 20.31 0.32
CA MET A 22 -4.60 19.56 -0.35
C MET A 22 -3.57 20.54 -0.91
N GLU A 23 -2.35 20.54 -0.35
CA GLU A 23 -1.25 21.39 -0.80
C GLU A 23 -0.23 20.57 -1.59
N GLU A 24 0.02 20.96 -2.84
CA GLU A 24 1.08 20.34 -3.65
C GLU A 24 2.43 20.97 -3.30
N ILE A 25 3.40 20.13 -2.94
CA ILE A 25 4.74 20.56 -2.51
C ILE A 25 5.80 19.96 -3.44
N ASN A 26 6.91 20.68 -3.59
CA ASN A 26 8.01 20.24 -4.46
C ASN A 26 9.02 19.33 -3.74
N GLU A 27 9.16 19.49 -2.43
CA GLU A 27 10.11 18.75 -1.61
C GLU A 27 9.54 18.51 -0.21
N ALA A 28 10.04 17.47 0.47
CA ALA A 28 9.67 17.13 1.84
C ALA A 28 10.93 16.80 2.65
N GLY A 29 10.98 17.28 3.88
CA GLY A 29 12.12 17.09 4.79
C GLY A 29 12.00 15.85 5.68
N SER A 30 13.07 15.55 6.41
CA SER A 30 13.05 14.50 7.44
C SER A 30 12.03 14.83 8.54
N GLY A 31 11.21 13.84 8.91
CA GLY A 31 10.18 13.97 9.94
C GLY A 31 8.83 14.48 9.44
N GLU A 32 8.73 14.88 8.18
CA GLU A 32 7.47 15.28 7.57
C GLU A 32 6.65 14.06 7.12
N VAL A 33 5.32 14.19 7.17
CA VAL A 33 4.38 13.19 6.66
C VAL A 33 3.71 13.76 5.41
N VAL A 34 3.86 13.06 4.29
CA VAL A 34 3.39 13.50 2.98
C VAL A 34 2.74 12.34 2.23
N ALA A 35 1.84 12.66 1.31
CA ALA A 35 1.21 11.71 0.41
C ALA A 35 1.89 11.74 -0.96
N MET A 36 1.99 10.58 -1.57
CA MET A 36 2.53 10.40 -2.93
C MET A 36 1.48 9.68 -3.78
N PHE A 37 1.33 10.09 -5.04
CA PHE A 37 0.32 9.55 -5.93
C PHE A 37 0.92 8.71 -7.07
N GLY A 38 0.21 7.65 -7.45
CA GLY A 38 0.56 6.83 -8.63
C GLY A 38 1.71 5.86 -8.42
N ILE A 39 2.01 5.50 -7.17
CA ILE A 39 3.05 4.52 -6.81
C ILE A 39 2.37 3.21 -6.42
N ASP A 40 2.82 2.10 -7.01
CA ASP A 40 2.46 0.76 -6.54
C ASP A 40 3.30 0.45 -5.30
N CYS A 41 2.67 0.55 -4.13
CA CYS A 41 3.30 0.31 -2.85
C CYS A 41 2.32 -0.37 -1.89
N LYS A 42 2.86 -1.04 -0.89
CA LYS A 42 2.10 -1.60 0.22
C LYS A 42 2.40 -0.83 1.49
N SER A 43 1.51 -0.97 2.47
CA SER A 43 1.76 -0.47 3.82
C SER A 43 3.11 -0.98 4.33
N MET A 44 3.91 -0.07 4.92
CA MET A 44 5.27 -0.33 5.43
C MET A 44 6.36 -0.59 4.38
N ASP A 45 6.11 -0.35 3.09
CA ASP A 45 7.19 -0.31 2.11
C ASP A 45 8.18 0.83 2.41
N THR A 46 9.47 0.54 2.27
CA THR A 46 10.54 1.53 2.45
C THR A 46 11.09 1.94 1.07
N PHE A 47 11.27 3.24 0.87
CA PHE A 47 11.86 3.80 -0.33
C PHE A 47 13.19 4.47 -0.01
N SER A 48 14.22 4.19 -0.80
CA SER A 48 15.55 4.80 -0.69
C SER A 48 16.03 5.38 -2.02
N ASP A 49 17.16 6.08 -2.00
CA ASP A 49 17.89 6.57 -3.18
C ASP A 49 18.33 5.44 -4.13
N GLY A 50 18.42 4.21 -3.64
CA GLY A 50 18.81 3.01 -4.37
C GLY A 50 20.19 2.48 -4.01
N ASP A 51 20.99 3.24 -3.25
CA ASP A 51 22.28 2.79 -2.72
C ASP A 51 22.09 2.18 -1.33
N MET A 52 21.14 2.72 -0.57
CA MET A 52 20.82 2.23 0.76
C MET A 52 19.80 1.08 0.70
N ASN A 53 20.23 -0.12 1.08
CA ASN A 53 19.38 -1.32 1.16
C ASN A 53 18.98 -1.66 2.61
N PHE A 54 18.41 -0.69 3.32
CA PHE A 54 17.84 -0.89 4.65
C PHE A 54 16.32 -0.73 4.58
N ALA A 55 15.60 -1.80 4.90
CA ALA A 55 14.16 -1.72 5.13
C ALA A 55 13.92 -1.23 6.56
N MET A 56 13.08 -0.21 6.73
CA MET A 56 12.73 0.33 8.05
C MET A 56 11.61 -0.48 8.73
N SER A 57 11.11 -1.52 8.08
CA SER A 57 9.97 -2.31 8.55
C SER A 57 10.37 -3.68 9.07
N SER A 58 9.93 -4.01 10.29
CA SER A 58 9.68 -5.41 10.68
C SER A 58 8.20 -5.69 10.43
N MET A 59 7.86 -6.27 9.27
CA MET A 59 6.48 -6.65 9.00
C MET A 59 6.12 -7.91 9.81
N PHE A 60 5.86 -7.75 11.10
CA PHE A 60 5.22 -8.78 11.92
C PHE A 60 3.71 -8.61 11.79
N VAL A 61 3.10 -9.36 10.87
CA VAL A 61 1.64 -9.43 10.75
C VAL A 61 1.13 -10.50 11.71
N PRO A 62 0.40 -10.13 12.77
CA PRO A 62 -0.15 -11.11 13.71
C PRO A 62 -1.18 -12.01 13.03
N GLU A 63 -1.45 -13.18 13.63
CA GLU A 63 -2.52 -14.04 13.16
C GLU A 63 -3.90 -13.37 13.33
N PRO A 64 -4.80 -13.42 12.33
CA PRO A 64 -6.11 -12.80 12.41
C PRO A 64 -6.94 -13.39 13.55
N VAL A 65 -7.54 -12.51 14.37
CA VAL A 65 -8.39 -12.90 15.50
C VAL A 65 -9.84 -13.18 15.12
N MET A 66 -10.26 -12.82 13.90
CA MET A 66 -11.61 -12.97 13.39
C MET A 66 -11.58 -13.39 11.92
N SER A 67 -12.56 -14.20 11.51
CA SER A 67 -12.79 -14.59 10.12
C SER A 67 -14.25 -14.35 9.74
N LEU A 68 -14.49 -13.86 8.51
CA LEU A 68 -15.82 -13.66 7.96
C LEU A 68 -15.97 -14.45 6.66
N ALA A 69 -17.05 -15.23 6.55
CA ALA A 69 -17.42 -15.89 5.31
C ALA A 69 -18.24 -14.93 4.43
N VAL A 70 -17.78 -14.73 3.19
CA VAL A 70 -18.41 -13.84 2.22
C VAL A 70 -18.69 -14.59 0.93
N LYS A 71 -19.85 -14.31 0.32
CA LYS A 71 -20.24 -14.88 -0.98
C LYS A 71 -20.65 -13.78 -1.96
N PRO A 72 -20.34 -13.92 -3.25
CA PRO A 72 -20.85 -12.98 -4.24
C PRO A 72 -22.38 -13.05 -4.30
N ALA A 73 -23.03 -11.89 -4.41
CA ALA A 73 -24.49 -11.81 -4.45
C ALA A 73 -25.11 -12.49 -5.68
N LYS A 74 -24.36 -12.54 -6.79
CA LYS A 74 -24.76 -13.17 -8.05
C LYS A 74 -23.58 -13.95 -8.63
N THR A 75 -23.87 -15.10 -9.25
CA THR A 75 -22.85 -15.98 -9.85
C THR A 75 -22.05 -15.28 -10.94
N ASN A 76 -22.68 -14.41 -11.74
CA ASN A 76 -22.00 -13.66 -12.80
C ASN A 76 -20.97 -12.65 -12.28
N MET A 77 -20.98 -12.30 -10.99
CA MET A 77 -20.01 -11.38 -10.38
C MET A 77 -18.79 -12.07 -9.78
N GLN A 78 -18.70 -13.41 -9.84
CA GLN A 78 -17.63 -14.18 -9.21
C GLN A 78 -16.23 -13.76 -9.67
N ASN A 79 -16.05 -13.47 -10.96
CA ASN A 79 -14.77 -13.00 -11.50
C ASN A 79 -14.38 -11.62 -10.96
N ASN A 80 -15.34 -10.69 -10.88
CA ASN A 80 -15.09 -9.34 -10.36
C ASN A 80 -14.81 -9.37 -8.85
N PHE A 81 -15.53 -10.21 -8.11
CA PHE A 81 -15.30 -10.43 -6.69
C PHE A 81 -13.89 -10.96 -6.44
N SER A 82 -13.47 -12.00 -7.17
CA SER A 82 -12.13 -12.58 -7.05
C SER A 82 -11.03 -11.55 -7.34
N LYS A 83 -11.20 -10.73 -8.39
CA LYS A 83 -10.26 -9.63 -8.70
C LYS A 83 -10.18 -8.59 -7.59
N ALA A 84 -11.31 -8.20 -7.00
CA ALA A 84 -11.35 -7.22 -5.92
C ALA A 84 -10.63 -7.74 -4.66
N ILE A 85 -10.89 -8.99 -4.27
CA ILE A 85 -10.25 -9.63 -3.11
C ILE A 85 -8.72 -9.68 -3.27
N THR A 86 -8.23 -10.07 -4.45
CA THR A 86 -6.79 -10.06 -4.74
C THR A 86 -6.19 -8.65 -4.60
N LYS A 87 -6.92 -7.60 -5.03
CA LYS A 87 -6.45 -6.22 -4.92
C LYS A 87 -6.33 -5.78 -3.46
N PHE A 88 -7.34 -6.02 -2.64
CA PHE A 88 -7.31 -5.68 -1.22
C PHE A 88 -6.22 -6.43 -0.46
N THR A 89 -6.03 -7.72 -0.77
CA THR A 89 -4.96 -8.54 -0.16
C THR A 89 -3.57 -8.04 -0.54
N LYS A 90 -3.43 -7.40 -1.72
CA LYS A 90 -2.15 -6.80 -2.13
C LYS A 90 -1.87 -5.51 -1.37
N GLU A 91 -2.88 -4.67 -1.14
CA GLU A 91 -2.75 -3.37 -0.47
C GLU A 91 -2.55 -3.51 1.05
N ASP A 92 -3.29 -4.43 1.68
CA ASP A 92 -3.24 -4.66 3.12
C ASP A 92 -2.68 -6.07 3.44
N PRO A 93 -1.45 -6.17 3.96
CA PRO A 93 -0.83 -7.44 4.32
C PRO A 93 -1.50 -8.13 5.51
N THR A 94 -2.38 -7.45 6.26
CA THR A 94 -3.13 -8.03 7.39
C THR A 94 -4.36 -8.82 6.94
N LEU A 95 -4.85 -8.56 5.72
CA LEU A 95 -5.99 -9.26 5.16
C LEU A 95 -5.58 -10.64 4.65
N ARG A 96 -6.11 -11.71 5.25
CA ARG A 96 -5.89 -13.09 4.81
C ARG A 96 -7.15 -13.68 4.19
N VAL A 97 -7.00 -14.28 3.02
CA VAL A 97 -8.08 -14.91 2.27
C VAL A 97 -7.87 -16.42 2.24
N LYS A 98 -8.91 -17.17 2.57
CA LYS A 98 -8.97 -18.63 2.40
C LYS A 98 -10.12 -18.91 1.44
N VAL A 99 -9.87 -19.70 0.41
CA VAL A 99 -10.86 -20.10 -0.60
C VAL A 99 -11.33 -21.50 -0.31
#